data_AF-A0A6P2BVK0-F1
#
_entry.id   AF-A0A6P2BVK0-F1
#
_cell.length_a   1.000
_cell.length_b   1.000
_cell.length_c   1.000
_cell.angle_alpha   90.00
_cell.angle_beta   90.00
_cell.angle_gamma   90.00
#
_symmetry.space_group_name_H-M   'P 1'
#
loop_
_entity.id
_entity.type
_entity.pdbx_description
1 polymer ?
#
loop_
_entity_poly.entity_id
_entity_poly.type
_entity_poly.pdbx_seq_one_letter_code
_entity_poly.pdbx_strand_id
1 'polypeptide(L)'
;MPSGSEAQFLSAVPCAAVKRCVVIGSAASPTGDPLQLVWTWNGKSWTRKAVKLPGTSDEQLTAAHCFSLTSCVMAGITAPATGNTESLLFASWNGKVTAPLTANGKPLAGYWNGKAWKLKAA
;
A
#
# COMPACT_ATOMS: atom_id res chain seq x y z
N MET A 1 11.62 -0.17 14.73
CA MET A 1 10.41 0.66 14.51
C MET A 1 10.70 1.60 13.35
N PRO A 2 9.70 2.21 12.69
CA PRO A 2 9.95 3.31 11.76
C PRO A 2 10.87 4.34 12.45
N SER A 3 11.92 4.80 11.78
CA SER A 3 12.77 5.85 12.36
C SER A 3 11.95 7.13 12.52
N GLY A 4 12.38 8.06 13.38
CA GLY A 4 11.69 9.35 13.57
C GLY A 4 11.52 10.14 12.27
N SER A 5 12.42 9.95 11.29
CA SER A 5 12.30 10.53 9.94
C SER A 5 11.26 9.83 9.06
N GLU A 6 11.06 8.52 9.21
CA GLU A 6 10.07 7.74 8.46
C GLU A 6 8.67 7.81 9.07
N ALA A 7 8.58 8.11 10.37
CA ALA A 7 7.31 8.27 11.08
C ALA A 7 6.42 9.36 10.45
N GLN A 8 7.03 10.33 9.79
CA GLN A 8 6.36 11.45 9.12
C GLN A 8 5.53 11.02 7.90
N PHE A 9 5.79 9.83 7.37
CA PHE A 9 5.20 9.32 6.13
C PHE A 9 4.40 8.04 6.35
N LEU A 10 3.96 7.78 7.57
CA LEU A 10 3.13 6.63 7.90
C LEU A 10 1.69 6.88 7.44
N SER A 11 1.13 5.91 6.71
CA SER A 11 -0.25 6.01 6.22
C SER A 11 -1.23 5.18 7.05
N ALA A 12 -0.86 3.95 7.43
CA ALA A 12 -1.72 3.06 8.19
C ALA A 12 -0.95 2.05 9.04
N VAL A 13 -1.56 1.63 10.15
CA VAL A 13 -1.00 0.67 11.12
C VAL A 13 -2.02 -0.43 11.47
N PRO A 14 -2.36 -1.35 10.56
CA PRO A 14 -3.17 -2.51 10.92
C PRO A 14 -2.42 -3.49 11.83
N CYS A 15 -3.02 -3.78 12.98
CA CYS A 15 -2.58 -4.85 13.87
C CYS A 15 -3.62 -5.98 13.89
N ALA A 16 -3.25 -7.17 13.40
CA ALA A 16 -4.06 -8.38 13.52
C ALA A 16 -4.09 -8.90 14.98
N ALA A 17 -3.06 -8.56 15.76
CA ALA A 17 -2.95 -8.77 17.20
C ALA A 17 -1.92 -7.79 17.78
N VAL A 18 -1.87 -7.63 19.10
CA VAL A 18 -0.89 -6.75 19.80
C VAL A 18 0.56 -7.03 19.40
N LYS A 19 0.88 -8.28 19.03
CA LYS A 19 2.20 -8.73 18.60
C LYS A 19 2.33 -8.94 17.09
N ARG A 20 1.37 -8.47 16.29
CA ARG A 20 1.30 -8.69 14.85
C ARG A 20 0.76 -7.46 14.17
N CYS A 21 1.65 -6.47 14.00
CA CYS A 21 1.32 -5.24 13.28
C CYS A 21 2.04 -5.18 11.95
N VAL A 22 1.34 -4.67 10.96
CA VAL A 22 1.91 -4.23 9.69
C VAL A 22 1.70 -2.73 9.61
N VAL A 23 2.71 -2.03 9.15
CA VAL A 23 2.67 -0.58 8.95
C VAL A 23 3.00 -0.34 7.50
N ILE A 24 2.29 0.59 6.87
CA ILE A 24 2.59 1.07 5.53
C ILE A 24 2.86 2.57 5.56
N GLY A 25 3.70 3.01 4.63
CA GLY A 25 4.10 4.40 4.51
C GLY A 25 5.12 4.59 3.40
N SER A 26 5.54 5.81 3.16
CA SER A 26 6.54 6.14 2.14
C SER A 26 7.84 6.66 2.77
N ALA A 27 8.89 6.77 1.97
CA ALA A 27 10.09 7.53 2.32
C ALA A 27 10.65 8.16 1.05
N ALA A 28 11.37 9.28 1.18
CA ALA A 28 12.13 9.81 0.05
C ALA A 28 13.24 8.83 -0.34
N SER A 29 13.31 8.47 -1.63
CA SER A 29 14.47 7.74 -2.15
C SER A 29 15.62 8.70 -2.45
N PRO A 30 16.88 8.21 -2.53
CA PRO A 30 18.01 9.03 -2.97
C PRO A 30 17.86 9.62 -4.36
N THR A 31 16.99 9.04 -5.21
CA THR A 31 16.72 9.51 -6.58
C THR A 31 15.53 10.47 -6.65
N GLY A 32 14.88 10.77 -5.53
CA GLY A 32 13.74 11.71 -5.44
C GLY A 32 12.37 11.04 -5.49
N ASP A 33 12.27 9.83 -6.03
CA ASP A 33 11.00 9.11 -6.12
C ASP A 33 10.54 8.59 -4.74
N PRO A 34 9.24 8.60 -4.42
CA PRO A 34 8.74 8.03 -3.18
C PRO A 34 8.91 6.51 -3.16
N LEU A 35 9.57 6.00 -2.12
CA LEU A 35 9.72 4.57 -1.86
C LEU A 35 8.61 4.08 -0.95
N GLN A 36 7.76 3.17 -1.44
CA GLN A 36 6.78 2.51 -0.59
C GLN A 36 7.46 1.51 0.35
N LEU A 37 7.13 1.62 1.63
CA LEU A 37 7.67 0.80 2.70
C LEU A 37 6.57 0.03 3.42
N VAL A 38 6.93 -1.17 3.87
CA VAL A 38 6.14 -2.02 4.76
C VAL A 38 7.01 -2.36 5.96
N TRP A 39 6.53 -2.07 7.17
CA TRP A 39 7.16 -2.54 8.40
C TRP A 39 6.29 -3.61 9.05
N THR A 40 6.91 -4.63 9.61
CA THR A 40 6.22 -5.71 10.33
C THR A 40 6.74 -5.82 11.75
N TRP A 41 5.83 -5.98 12.71
CA TRP A 41 6.12 -6.18 14.13
C TRP A 41 5.63 -7.55 14.57
N ASN A 42 6.55 -8.38 15.04
CA ASN A 42 6.25 -9.73 15.52
C ASN A 42 6.09 -9.84 17.04
N GLY A 43 6.03 -8.71 17.77
CA GLY A 43 6.00 -8.69 19.23
C GLY A 43 7.38 -8.62 19.90
N LYS A 44 8.47 -8.71 19.14
CA LYS A 44 9.86 -8.64 19.63
C LYS A 44 10.71 -7.68 18.82
N SER A 45 10.63 -7.75 17.50
CA SER A 45 11.41 -6.95 16.57
C SER A 45 10.57 -6.40 15.43
N TRP A 46 10.98 -5.22 14.96
CA TRP A 46 10.46 -4.60 13.76
C TRP A 46 11.34 -4.98 12.57
N THR A 47 10.73 -5.39 11.47
CA THR A 47 11.39 -5.59 10.18
C THR A 47 10.87 -4.56 9.19
N ARG A 48 11.75 -4.00 8.36
CA ARG A 48 11.41 -3.00 7.33
C ARG A 48 11.67 -3.58 5.95
N LYS A 49 10.80 -3.31 4.99
CA LYS A 49 10.99 -3.70 3.59
C LYS A 49 10.47 -2.65 2.63
N ALA A 50 11.27 -2.37 1.61
CA ALA A 50 10.82 -1.62 0.44
C ALA A 50 10.05 -2.54 -0.51
N VAL A 51 8.91 -2.06 -0.98
CA VAL A 51 8.04 -2.81 -1.89
C VAL A 51 7.83 -2.01 -3.16
N LYS A 52 7.74 -2.71 -4.29
CA LYS A 52 7.37 -2.12 -5.57
C LYS A 52 5.87 -2.21 -5.73
N LEU A 53 5.24 -1.08 -6.00
CA LEU A 53 3.84 -1.05 -6.41
C LEU A 53 3.76 -1.31 -7.93
N PRO A 54 2.64 -1.87 -8.40
CA PRO A 54 2.56 -2.45 -9.75
C PRO A 54 2.38 -1.44 -10.89
N GLY A 55 2.09 -0.17 -10.63
CA GLY A 55 1.88 0.84 -11.68
C GLY A 55 3.12 1.63 -12.05
N THR A 56 2.90 2.64 -12.90
CA THR A 56 3.96 3.26 -13.71
C THR A 56 4.35 4.67 -13.27
N SER A 57 3.62 5.31 -12.35
CA SER A 57 3.96 6.64 -11.82
C SER A 57 3.13 6.96 -10.55
N ASP A 58 3.78 7.57 -9.56
CA ASP A 58 3.20 8.12 -8.31
C ASP A 58 2.05 7.30 -7.72
N GLU A 59 2.41 6.14 -7.17
CA GLU A 59 1.50 5.30 -6.41
C GLU A 59 1.83 5.37 -4.92
N GLN A 60 0.80 5.45 -4.09
CA GLN A 60 0.96 5.42 -2.64
C GLN A 60 -0.11 4.57 -2.00
N LEU A 61 0.29 3.67 -1.10
CA LEU A 61 -0.64 2.98 -0.22
C LEU A 61 -1.00 3.89 0.95
N THR A 62 -2.30 4.10 1.13
CA THR A 62 -2.85 4.99 2.15
C THR A 62 -3.58 4.23 3.24
N ALA A 63 -4.11 3.05 2.92
CA ALA A 63 -4.84 2.21 3.85
C ALA A 63 -4.39 0.75 3.77
N ALA A 64 -4.47 0.05 4.91
CA ALA A 64 -4.20 -1.37 4.97
C ALA A 64 -5.06 -2.03 6.06
N HIS A 65 -5.51 -3.24 5.78
CA HIS A 65 -6.12 -4.14 6.74
C HIS A 65 -5.42 -5.48 6.66
N CYS A 66 -5.04 -6.03 7.82
CA CYS A 66 -4.26 -7.25 7.90
C CYS A 66 -4.95 -8.28 8.79
N PHE A 67 -5.08 -9.49 8.27
CA PHE A 67 -5.54 -10.66 9.02
C PHE A 67 -4.35 -11.39 9.68
N SER A 68 -3.15 -11.20 9.14
CA SER A 68 -1.89 -11.68 9.71
C SER A 68 -0.71 -10.81 9.24
N LEU A 69 0.52 -11.11 9.70
CA LEU A 69 1.73 -10.43 9.20
C LEU A 69 2.00 -10.66 7.70
N THR A 70 1.38 -11.68 7.13
CA THR A 70 1.60 -12.14 5.76
C THR A 70 0.31 -12.23 4.97
N SER A 71 -0.76 -11.59 5.46
CA SER A 71 -2.05 -11.54 4.78
C SER A 71 -2.69 -10.20 5.06
N CYS A 72 -2.54 -9.29 4.10
CA CYS A 72 -3.19 -7.99 4.14
C CYS A 72 -3.83 -7.64 2.80
N VAL A 73 -4.89 -6.87 2.89
CA VAL A 73 -5.44 -6.07 1.80
C VAL A 73 -4.99 -4.63 2.03
N MET A 74 -4.49 -4.00 0.98
CA MET A 74 -3.99 -2.64 0.98
C MET A 74 -4.72 -1.86 -0.10
N ALA A 75 -5.00 -0.60 0.19
CA ALA A 75 -5.59 0.33 -0.74
C ALA A 75 -4.74 1.59 -0.81
N GLY A 76 -4.78 2.23 -1.98
CA GLY A 76 -3.98 3.39 -2.27
C GLY A 76 -4.55 4.19 -3.42
N ILE A 77 -3.79 5.17 -3.85
CA ILE A 77 -4.09 6.00 -5.00
C ILE A 77 -3.00 5.83 -6.05
N THR A 78 -3.39 5.93 -7.31
CA THR A 78 -2.48 6.12 -8.44
C THR A 78 -2.78 7.49 -9.05
N ALA A 79 -1.75 8.32 -9.19
CA ALA A 79 -1.84 9.51 -10.02
C ALA A 79 -1.53 9.10 -11.48
N PRO A 80 -2.43 9.36 -12.45
CA PRO A 80 -2.10 9.09 -13.85
C PRO A 80 -0.99 10.03 -14.31
N ALA A 81 -0.13 9.54 -15.22
CA ALA A 81 0.91 10.35 -15.85
C ALA A 81 0.35 11.56 -16.62
N THR A 82 -0.93 11.52 -17.01
CA THR A 82 -1.67 12.61 -17.66
C THR A 82 -3.13 12.65 -17.17
N GLY A 83 -3.62 13.84 -16.81
CA GLY A 83 -5.01 14.08 -16.36
C GLY A 83 -5.20 14.13 -14.83
N ASN A 84 -6.41 14.47 -14.40
CA ASN A 84 -6.74 14.73 -12.97
C ASN A 84 -7.53 13.59 -12.31
N THR A 85 -7.56 12.40 -12.92
CA THR A 85 -8.41 11.31 -12.45
C THR A 85 -7.61 10.31 -11.63
N GLU A 86 -7.49 10.57 -10.33
CA GLU A 86 -6.95 9.59 -9.39
C GLU A 86 -7.76 8.29 -9.46
N SER A 87 -7.07 7.15 -9.49
CA SER A 87 -7.70 5.83 -9.41
C SER A 87 -7.31 5.15 -8.11
N LEU A 88 -8.22 4.36 -7.54
CA LEU A 88 -7.90 3.55 -6.38
C LEU A 88 -7.09 2.33 -6.79
N LEU A 89 -5.92 2.14 -6.17
CA LEU A 89 -5.11 0.93 -6.25
C LEU A 89 -5.55 -0.04 -5.17
N PHE A 90 -5.70 -1.31 -5.52
CA PHE A 90 -5.89 -2.40 -4.56
C PHE A 90 -4.73 -3.39 -4.66
N ALA A 91 -4.12 -3.72 -3.52
CA ALA A 91 -3.00 -4.64 -3.45
C ALA A 91 -3.15 -5.65 -2.31
N SER A 92 -2.52 -6.80 -2.50
CA SER A 92 -2.36 -7.83 -1.49
C SER A 92 -0.92 -7.87 -1.00
N TRP A 93 -0.74 -8.21 0.27
CA TRP A 93 0.57 -8.42 0.87
C TRP A 93 0.69 -9.84 1.43
N ASN A 94 1.77 -10.52 1.03
CA ASN A 94 2.03 -11.91 1.41
C ASN A 94 3.19 -12.10 2.41
N GLY A 95 3.66 -11.02 3.05
CA GLY A 95 4.83 -11.06 3.93
C GLY A 95 6.16 -10.79 3.23
N LYS A 96 6.18 -10.80 1.89
CA LYS A 96 7.40 -10.55 1.11
C LYS A 96 7.19 -9.49 0.04
N VAL A 97 6.11 -9.57 -0.71
CA VAL A 97 5.85 -8.68 -1.84
C VAL A 97 4.41 -8.19 -1.80
N THR A 98 4.21 -7.00 -2.34
CA THR A 98 2.91 -6.49 -2.72
C THR A 98 2.58 -6.98 -4.13
N ALA A 99 1.34 -7.35 -4.37
CA ALA A 99 0.84 -7.69 -5.70
C ALA A 99 -0.54 -7.05 -5.92
N PRO A 100 -0.85 -6.54 -7.12
CA PRO A 100 -2.17 -5.99 -7.40
C PRO A 100 -3.24 -7.05 -7.14
N LEU A 101 -4.34 -6.63 -6.50
CA LEU A 101 -5.52 -7.47 -6.44
C LEU A 101 -6.14 -7.51 -7.83
N THR A 102 -6.48 -8.70 -8.30
CA THR A 102 -7.00 -8.90 -9.65
C THR A 102 -8.40 -9.47 -9.63
N ALA A 103 -9.19 -9.09 -10.64
CA ALA A 103 -10.43 -9.76 -10.99
C ALA A 103 -10.31 -10.23 -12.43
N ASN A 104 -10.54 -11.52 -12.67
CA ASN A 104 -10.40 -12.15 -13.99
C ASN A 104 -9.02 -11.90 -14.64
N GLY A 105 -7.95 -11.93 -13.82
CA GLY A 105 -6.58 -11.74 -14.28
C GLY A 105 -6.16 -10.27 -14.54
N LYS A 106 -7.07 -9.31 -14.32
CA LYS A 106 -6.80 -7.88 -14.52
C LYS A 106 -6.75 -7.11 -13.19
N PRO A 107 -5.85 -6.12 -13.01
CA PRO A 107 -5.80 -5.31 -11.81
C PRO A 107 -7.14 -4.64 -11.50
N LEU A 108 -7.56 -4.69 -10.24
CA LEU A 108 -8.72 -3.97 -9.76
C LEU A 108 -8.37 -2.51 -9.55
N ALA A 109 -9.15 -1.63 -10.18
CA ALA A 109 -9.12 -0.20 -9.97
C ALA A 109 -10.49 0.30 -9.52
N GLY A 110 -10.52 1.15 -8.51
CA GLY A 110 -11.73 1.86 -8.10
C GLY A 110 -11.83 3.21 -8.81
N TYR A 111 -13.04 3.60 -9.23
CA TYR A 111 -13.32 4.92 -9.78
C TYR A 111 -14.65 5.45 -9.25
N TRP A 112 -14.76 6.78 -9.14
CA TRP A 112 -16.01 7.45 -8.79
C TRP A 112 -16.79 7.80 -10.05
N ASN A 113 -18.09 7.47 -10.09
CA ASN A 113 -18.94 7.76 -11.27
C ASN A 113 -19.87 8.98 -11.08
N GLY A 114 -19.61 9.81 -10.06
CA GLY A 114 -20.49 10.92 -9.69
C GLY A 114 -21.57 10.58 -8.67
N LYS A 115 -21.84 9.28 -8.41
CA LYS A 115 -22.86 8.81 -7.46
C LYS A 115 -22.36 7.74 -6.47
N ALA A 116 -21.49 6.86 -6.94
CA ALA A 116 -20.94 5.76 -6.14
C ALA A 116 -19.53 5.39 -6.60
N TRP A 117 -18.76 4.83 -5.67
CA TRP A 117 -17.52 4.13 -6.00
C TRP A 117 -17.84 2.83 -6.72
N LYS A 118 -17.15 2.60 -7.84
CA LYS A 118 -17.26 1.41 -8.66
C LYS A 118 -15.89 0.78 -8.83
N LEU A 119 -15.86 -0.54 -8.88
CA LEU A 119 -14.67 -1.30 -9.23
C LEU A 119 -14.71 -1.63 -10.72
N LYS A 120 -13.56 -1.53 -11.39
CA LYS A 120 -13.34 -2.03 -12.74
C LYS A 120 -12.05 -2.84 -12.77
N ALA A 121 -12.05 -3.87 -13.61
CA ALA A 121 -10.81 -4.46 -14.09
C ALA A 121 -10.16 -3.48 -15.07
N ALA A 122 -8.94 -3.05 -14.78
CA ALA A 122 -8.14 -2.19 -15.66
C ALA A 122 -7.67 -2.94 -16.92
#